data_AF-A0A7C5K2K0-F1
#
_entry.id   AF-A0A7C5K2K0-F1
#
_cell.length_a   1.000
_cell.length_b   1.000
_cell.length_c   1.000
_cell.angle_alpha   90.00
_cell.angle_beta   90.00
_cell.angle_gamma   90.00
#
_symmetry.space_group_name_H-M   'P 1'
#
loop_
_entity.id
_entity.type
_entity.pdbx_description
1 polymer ?
#
loop_
_entity_poly.entity_id
_entity_poly.type
_entity_poly.pdbx_seq_one_letter_code
_entity_poly.pdbx_strand_id
1 'polypeptide(L)' 'MMKRQIAVIGLGRFGSTVAKTLSQLGETVIAIDDNEDKINEIKEFVTYA' A
#
# COMPACT_ATOMS: atom_id res chain seq x y z
N MET A 1 -8.21 10.27 16.94
CA MET A 1 -8.98 9.35 16.06
C MET A 1 -8.20 8.05 15.92
N MET A 2 -8.86 6.91 15.78
CA MET A 2 -8.18 5.65 15.44
C MET A 2 -7.67 5.72 13.99
N LYS A 3 -6.39 5.39 13.76
CA LYS A 3 -5.87 5.15 12.41
C LYS A 3 -6.58 3.94 11.81
N ARG A 4 -7.08 4.05 10.59
CA ARG A 4 -7.68 2.91 9.90
C ARG A 4 -6.57 2.08 9.28
N GLN A 5 -6.73 0.77 9.34
CA GLN A 5 -5.86 -0.17 8.68
C GLN A 5 -6.55 -0.67 7.42
N ILE A 6 -5.90 -0.50 6.27
CA ILE A 6 -6.49 -0.77 4.95
C ILE A 6 -5.56 -1.73 4.22
N ALA A 7 -6.12 -2.84 3.71
CA ALA A 7 -5.40 -3.77 2.86
C ALA A 7 -5.65 -3.44 1.37
N VAL A 8 -4.58 -3.38 0.58
CA VAL A 8 -4.64 -3.22 -0.88
C VAL A 8 -4.05 -4.48 -1.51
N ILE A 9 -4.91 -5.25 -2.17
CA ILE A 9 -4.56 -6.52 -2.82
C ILE A 9 -4.51 -6.29 -4.33
N GLY A 10 -3.33 -6.50 -4.92
CA GLY A 10 -3.00 -6.16 -6.29
C GLY A 10 -2.39 -4.76 -6.40
N LEU A 11 -1.12 -4.70 -6.79
CA LEU A 11 -0.27 -3.50 -6.93
C LEU A 11 0.02 -3.15 -8.39
N GLY A 12 -0.93 -3.42 -9.29
CA GLY A 12 -0.92 -2.84 -10.63
C GLY A 12 -1.09 -1.32 -10.61
N ARG A 13 -1.23 -0.69 -11.79
CA ARG A 13 -1.31 0.78 -11.96
C ARG A 13 -2.23 1.50 -10.97
N PHE A 14 -3.40 0.91 -10.70
CA PHE A 14 -4.39 1.48 -9.80
C PHE A 14 -4.06 1.22 -8.33
N GLY A 15 -3.83 -0.05 -7.96
CA GLY A 15 -3.61 -0.43 -6.56
C GLY A 15 -2.37 0.22 -5.96
N SER A 16 -1.27 0.35 -6.72
CA SER A 16 -0.07 1.04 -6.24
C SER A 16 -0.32 2.54 -6.01
N THR A 17 -1.11 3.20 -6.86
CA THR A 17 -1.53 4.59 -6.67
C THR A 17 -2.38 4.74 -5.40
N VAL A 18 -3.37 3.85 -5.22
CA VAL A 18 -4.24 3.86 -4.04
C VAL A 18 -3.45 3.65 -2.76
N ALA A 19 -2.56 2.65 -2.72
CA ALA A 19 -1.73 2.35 -1.56
C ALA A 19 -0.86 3.55 -1.16
N LYS A 20 -0.23 4.20 -2.14
CA LYS A 20 0.59 5.41 -1.91
C LYS A 20 -0.25 6.57 -1.39
N THR A 21 -1.40 6.86 -2.01
CA THR A 21 -2.27 7.96 -1.58
C THR A 21 -2.82 7.74 -0.18
N LEU A 22 -3.29 6.54 0.16
CA LEU A 22 -3.81 6.24 1.50
C LEU A 22 -2.73 6.40 2.58
N SER A 23 -1.51 5.97 2.30
CA SER A 23 -0.40 6.17 3.23
C SER A 23 -0.01 7.64 3.40
N GLN A 24 0.02 8.41 2.31
CA GLN A 24 0.26 9.86 2.37
C GLN A 24 -0.81 10.61 3.18
N LEU A 25 -2.05 10.09 3.21
CA LEU A 25 -3.13 10.60 4.06
C LEU A 25 -3.01 10.18 5.54
N GLY A 26 -1.97 9.42 5.89
CA GLY A 26 -1.64 9.03 7.26
C GLY A 26 -2.29 7.72 7.73
N GLU A 27 -3.00 7.02 6.84
CA GLU A 27 -3.61 5.71 7.14
C GLU A 27 -2.55 4.60 7.12
N THR A 28 -2.82 3.51 7.83
CA THR A 28 -1.93 2.33 7.84
C THR A 28 -2.32 1.42 6.69
N VAL A 29 -1.39 1.21 5.75
CA VAL A 29 -1.64 0.41 4.54
C VAL A 29 -0.85 -0.90 4.59
N ILE A 30 -1.55 -2.02 4.36
CA ILE A 30 -0.97 -3.33 4.09
C ILE A 30 -1.08 -3.56 2.57
N ALA A 31 0.06 -3.70 1.89
CA ALA A 31 0.11 -4.00 0.48
C ALA A 31 0.31 -5.51 0.25
N ILE A 32 -0.39 -6.10 -0.72
CA ILE A 32 -0.28 -7.52 -1.06
C ILE A 32 -0.28 -7.65 -2.58
N ASP A 33 0.73 -8.31 -3.16
CA ASP A 33 0.78 -8.68 -4.57
C ASP A 33 1.52 -10.01 -4.72
N ASP A 34 1.34 -10.70 -5.85
CA ASP A 34 2.08 -11.92 -6.18
C ASP A 34 3.45 -11.63 -6.79
N ASN A 35 3.68 -10.41 -7.26
CA ASN A 35 4.94 -9.94 -7.82
C ASN A 35 5.72 -9.11 -6.79
N GLU A 36 6.83 -9.67 -6.32
CA GLU A 36 7.73 -9.06 -5.33
C GLU A 36 8.34 -7.72 -5.80
N ASP A 37 8.57 -7.54 -7.11
CA ASP A 37 9.09 -6.28 -7.64
C ASP A 37 8.11 -5.13 -7.38
N LYS A 38 6.80 -5.37 -7.58
CA LYS A 38 5.76 -4.35 -7.31
C LYS A 38 5.65 -3.99 -5.83
N ILE A 39 5.88 -4.97 -4.95
CA ILE A 39 5.93 -4.76 -3.50
C ILE A 39 7.13 -3.87 -3.15
N ASN A 40 8.31 -4.21 -3.68
CA ASN A 40 9.55 -3.47 -3.45
C ASN A 40 9.47 -2.02 -3.93
N GLU A 41 8.82 -1.76 -5.07
CA GLU A 41 8.61 -0.40 -5.61
C GLU A 41 7.83 0.54 -4.69
N ILE A 42 7.02 0.00 -3.76
CA ILE A 42 6.16 0.80 -2.90
C ILE A 42 6.47 0.67 -1.41
N LYS A 43 7.47 -0.12 -1.02
CA LYS A 43 7.77 -0.45 0.38
C LYS A 43 7.99 0.78 1.26
N GLU A 44 8.56 1.85 0.70
CA GLU A 44 8.83 3.10 1.43
C GLU A 44 7.54 3.87 1.76
N PHE A 45 6.45 3.55 1.06
CA PHE A 45 5.17 4.19 1.20
C PHE A 45 4.18 3.36 2.01
N VAL A 46 4.39 2.08 2.29
CA VAL A 46 3.40 1.24 2.97
C VAL A 46 3.92 0.71 4.31
N THR A 47 3.02 0.43 5.24
CA THR A 47 3.43 0.02 6.60
C THR A 47 3.86 -1.44 6.64
N TYR A 48 3.20 -2.27 5.82
CA TYR A 48 3.54 -3.67 5.63
C TYR A 48 3.45 -3.98 4.14
N ALA A 49 4.48 -4.66 3.65
CA ALA A 49 4.71 -5.00 2.25
C ALA A 49 4.92 -6.52 2.16
#